data_AF-A0A2W4P4K5-F1
#
_entry.id   AF-A0A2W4P4K5-F1
#
_cell.length_a   1.000
_cell.length_b   1.000
_cell.length_c   1.000
_cell.angle_alpha   90.00
_cell.angle_beta   90.00
_cell.angle_gamma   90.00
#
_symmetry.space_group_name_H-M   'P 1'
#
loop_
_entity.id
_entity.type
_entity.pdbx_description
1 polymer ?
#
loop_
_entity_poly.entity_id
_entity_poly.type
_entity_poly.pdbx_seq_one_letter_code
_entity_poly.pdbx_strand_id
1 'polypeptide(L)'
;MPPADNDRRGASELTKEDLEALGPKDLSMDMGDDEQLKHRVRPVDFAGSDLDVPGSELDDAEEATGNEDEENNSYSLGGDKEP
;
A
#
# COMPACT_ATOMS: atom_id res chain seq x y z
N MET A 1 -45.40 2.82 3.51
CA MET A 1 -44.02 3.32 3.29
C MET A 1 -43.21 2.93 4.52
N PRO A 2 -42.24 2.01 4.43
CA PRO A 2 -41.28 1.79 5.51
C PRO A 2 -40.16 2.84 5.47
N PRO A 3 -39.59 3.24 6.62
CA PRO A 3 -38.60 4.30 6.69
C PRO A 3 -37.24 3.85 6.15
N ALA A 4 -36.51 4.80 5.57
CA ALA A 4 -35.10 4.69 5.22
C ALA A 4 -34.27 4.64 6.51
N ASP A 5 -33.25 3.77 6.57
CA ASP A 5 -32.00 4.03 7.33
C ASP A 5 -30.94 2.95 7.03
N ASN A 6 -30.02 3.30 6.13
CA ASN A 6 -28.58 3.08 6.22
C ASN A 6 -28.05 1.70 6.68
N ASP A 7 -28.30 0.64 5.90
CA ASP A 7 -27.76 -0.71 6.12
C ASP A 7 -26.57 -1.03 5.17
N ARG A 8 -25.65 -0.08 5.00
CA ARG A 8 -24.35 -0.30 4.32
C ARG A 8 -23.19 -0.53 5.29
N ARG A 9 -23.47 -0.81 6.56
CA ARG A 9 -22.45 -1.29 7.52
C ARG A 9 -22.30 -2.81 7.41
N GLY A 10 -22.19 -3.27 6.16
CA GLY A 10 -22.21 -4.68 5.82
C GLY A 10 -20.80 -5.27 5.89
N ALA A 11 -20.62 -6.30 6.72
CA ALA A 11 -19.58 -7.34 6.64
C ALA A 11 -18.09 -6.92 6.46
N SER A 12 -17.77 -5.63 6.44
CA SER A 12 -16.43 -5.07 6.18
C SER A 12 -15.81 -4.43 7.42
N GLU A 13 -16.53 -4.42 8.54
CA GLU A 13 -16.05 -3.90 9.81
C GLU A 13 -15.18 -4.98 10.47
N LEU A 14 -13.85 -4.84 10.33
CA LEU A 14 -12.87 -5.74 10.92
C LEU A 14 -13.06 -5.78 12.45
N THR A 15 -13.35 -6.95 12.98
CA THR A 15 -13.38 -7.16 14.44
C THR A 15 -11.96 -7.25 14.99
N LYS A 16 -11.81 -7.17 16.32
CA LYS A 16 -10.49 -7.33 16.95
C LYS A 16 -9.96 -8.74 16.73
N GLU A 17 -10.87 -9.71 16.77
CA GLU A 17 -10.61 -11.12 16.49
C GLU A 17 -10.12 -11.32 15.05
N ASP A 18 -10.71 -10.63 14.07
CA ASP A 18 -10.25 -10.67 12.67
C ASP A 18 -8.84 -10.08 12.51
N LEU A 19 -8.56 -8.97 13.22
CA LEU A 19 -7.24 -8.35 13.21
C LEU A 19 -6.17 -9.25 13.83
N GLU A 20 -6.52 -9.99 14.88
CA GLU A 20 -5.64 -10.99 15.49
C GLU A 20 -5.42 -12.20 14.58
N ALA A 21 -6.45 -12.64 13.85
CA ALA A 21 -6.35 -13.75 12.91
C ALA A 21 -5.51 -13.41 11.66
N LEU A 22 -5.52 -12.14 11.23
CA LEU A 22 -4.69 -11.63 10.13
C LEU A 22 -3.20 -11.60 10.49
N GLY A 23 -2.85 -11.55 11.78
CA GLY A 23 -1.47 -11.56 12.23
C GLY A 23 -0.73 -10.23 11.97
N PRO A 24 0.60 -10.24 12.08
CA PRO A 24 1.39 -9.03 11.91
C PRO A 24 1.34 -8.53 10.47
N LYS A 25 0.93 -7.28 10.29
CA LYS A 25 0.87 -6.61 8.99
C LYS A 25 2.28 -6.56 8.36
N ASP A 26 2.36 -6.89 7.08
CA ASP A 26 3.58 -6.89 6.26
C ASP A 26 4.68 -7.89 6.70
N LEU A 27 4.30 -8.89 7.51
CA LEU A 27 5.16 -10.00 7.95
C LEU A 27 4.47 -11.33 7.66
N SER A 28 5.24 -12.27 7.14
CA SER A 28 4.83 -13.65 6.94
C SER A 28 4.82 -14.42 8.27
N MET A 29 4.01 -15.48 8.31
CA MET A 29 3.92 -16.40 9.46
C MET A 29 4.77 -17.66 9.26
N ASP A 30 5.58 -17.73 8.20
CA ASP A 30 6.33 -18.95 7.83
C ASP A 30 7.71 -19.08 8.50
N MET A 31 8.08 -18.10 9.34
CA MET A 31 9.41 -17.98 9.97
C MET A 31 10.55 -17.96 8.93
N GLY A 32 10.34 -17.24 7.83
CA GLY A 32 11.32 -17.02 6.77
C GLY A 32 12.29 -15.87 7.03
N ASP A 33 12.86 -15.33 5.94
CA ASP A 33 13.91 -14.30 6.01
C ASP A 33 13.42 -12.95 6.58
N ASP A 34 12.11 -12.71 6.54
CA ASP A 34 11.46 -11.49 7.04
C ASP A 34 11.36 -11.43 8.57
N GLU A 35 11.69 -12.51 9.29
CA GLU A 35 11.80 -12.49 10.76
C GLU A 35 12.77 -11.43 11.27
N GLN A 36 13.82 -11.13 10.49
CA GLN A 36 14.81 -10.11 10.84
C GLN A 36 14.19 -8.71 10.91
N LEU A 37 13.07 -8.47 10.20
CA LEU A 37 12.34 -7.20 10.23
C LEU A 37 11.67 -6.94 11.59
N LYS A 38 11.34 -7.99 12.36
CA LYS A 38 10.71 -7.89 13.69
C LYS A 38 11.60 -7.18 14.73
N HIS A 39 12.92 -7.26 14.56
CA HIS A 39 13.90 -6.77 15.54
C HIS A 39 14.63 -5.49 15.11
N ARG A 40 14.19 -4.85 14.03
CA ARG A 40 14.81 -3.62 13.55
C ARG A 40 14.45 -2.42 14.44
N VAL A 41 15.40 -1.51 14.62
CA VAL A 41 15.23 -0.26 15.40
C VAL A 41 14.27 0.72 14.71
N ARG A 42 14.27 0.71 13.37
CA ARG A 42 13.43 1.58 12.54
C ARG A 42 12.25 0.80 11.96
N PRO A 43 11.06 1.42 11.89
CA PRO A 43 9.89 0.81 11.27
C PRO A 43 10.19 0.43 9.80
N VAL A 44 9.47 -0.56 9.29
CA VAL A 44 9.56 -0.92 7.89
C VAL A 44 8.72 0.02 7.05
N ASP A 45 9.40 0.75 6.18
CA ASP A 45 8.78 1.50 5.10
C ASP A 45 8.80 0.61 3.85
N PHE A 46 7.66 -0.02 3.57
CA PHE A 46 7.44 -0.77 2.33
C PHE A 46 6.95 0.11 1.18
N ALA A 47 6.62 1.38 1.45
CA ALA A 47 6.15 2.32 0.44
C ALA A 47 7.32 2.97 -0.31
N GLY A 48 8.52 3.01 0.29
CA GLY A 48 9.72 3.52 -0.37
C GLY A 48 9.65 5.01 -0.71
N SER A 49 8.81 5.77 0.00
CA SER A 49 8.50 7.17 -0.34
C SER A 49 9.67 8.14 -0.12
N ASP A 50 10.71 7.71 0.58
CA ASP A 50 11.94 8.48 0.85
C ASP A 50 13.13 8.01 -0.01
N LEU A 51 12.89 7.20 -1.05
CA LEU A 51 13.92 6.79 -2.00
C LEU A 51 14.10 7.89 -3.06
N ASP A 52 15.27 8.53 -3.03
CA ASP A 52 15.72 9.46 -4.07
C ASP A 52 16.05 8.67 -5.35
N VAL A 53 15.05 8.53 -6.23
CA VAL A 53 15.18 7.85 -7.52
C VAL A 53 15.69 8.88 -8.54
N PRO A 54 16.92 8.73 -9.08
CA PRO A 54 17.46 9.67 -10.05
C PRO A 54 16.56 9.73 -11.29
N GLY A 55 16.15 10.92 -11.68
CA GLY A 55 15.29 11.12 -12.85
C GLY A 55 13.80 11.19 -12.52
N SER A 56 13.37 10.83 -11.31
CA SER A 56 11.96 10.87 -10.89
C SER A 56 11.33 12.26 -10.89
N GLU A 57 12.13 13.32 -10.69
CA GLU A 57 11.64 14.72 -10.69
C GLU A 57 11.80 15.44 -12.05
N LEU A 58 12.34 14.76 -13.07
CA LEU A 58 12.73 15.44 -14.33
C LEU A 58 11.53 15.82 -15.21
N ASP A 59 10.43 15.10 -15.09
CA ASP A 59 9.22 15.21 -15.89
C ASP A 59 7.94 15.30 -15.04
N ASP A 60 8.05 15.75 -13.79
CA ASP A 60 6.92 16.10 -12.90
C ASP A 60 5.89 17.02 -13.58
N ALA A 61 6.36 17.89 -14.49
CA ALA A 61 5.49 18.80 -15.24
C ALA A 61 4.58 18.06 -16.24
N GLU A 62 4.96 16.85 -16.65
CA GLU A 62 4.28 16.01 -17.62
C GLU A 62 3.29 15.04 -16.96
N GLU A 63 3.33 14.90 -15.63
CA GLU A 63 2.38 14.13 -14.79
C GLU A 63 0.94 14.53 -15.06
N ALA A 64 0.68 15.84 -15.09
CA ALA A 64 -0.67 16.38 -15.37
C ALA A 64 -1.22 15.99 -16.74
N THR A 65 -0.34 15.59 -17.67
CA THR A 65 -0.68 15.22 -19.04
C THR A 65 -0.51 13.73 -19.33
N GLY A 66 0.07 12.97 -18.41
CA GLY A 66 0.40 11.56 -18.57
C GLY A 66 1.48 11.30 -19.64
N ASN A 67 2.38 12.25 -19.90
CA ASN A 67 3.51 12.08 -20.82
C ASN A 67 4.85 11.86 -20.09
N GLU A 68 4.78 11.71 -18.77
CA GLU A 68 5.91 11.33 -17.93
C GLU A 68 6.47 9.94 -18.29
N ASP A 69 7.77 9.77 -18.10
CA ASP A 69 8.49 8.52 -18.16
C ASP A 69 8.16 7.69 -16.93
N GLU A 70 7.14 6.83 -17.08
CA GLU A 70 6.66 5.94 -16.03
C GLU A 70 7.80 5.15 -15.35
N GLU A 71 8.88 4.78 -16.06
CA GLU A 71 9.99 4.02 -15.47
C GLU A 71 10.67 4.75 -14.30
N ASN A 72 10.68 6.09 -14.32
CA ASN A 72 11.31 6.89 -13.27
C ASN A 72 10.40 7.15 -12.06
N ASN A 73 9.16 6.64 -12.08
CA ASN A 73 8.17 6.89 -11.04
C ASN A 73 7.97 5.68 -10.11
N SER A 74 7.77 5.96 -8.81
CA SER A 74 7.70 4.91 -7.76
C SER A 74 6.51 3.96 -7.89
N TYR A 75 5.53 4.28 -8.74
CA TYR A 75 4.34 3.45 -8.97
C TYR A 75 4.49 2.41 -10.09
N SER A 76 5.62 2.37 -10.80
CA SER A 76 5.79 1.54 -12.01
C SER A 76 6.23 0.10 -11.79
N LEU A 77 6.39 -0.34 -10.53
CA LEU A 77 6.66 -1.74 -10.21
C LEU A 77 5.36 -2.58 -10.17
N GLY A 78 4.69 -2.70 -11.32
CA GLY A 78 3.77 -3.81 -11.61
C GLY A 78 2.28 -3.48 -11.76
N GLY A 79 1.86 -3.26 -13.01
CA GLY A 79 0.68 -3.85 -13.67
C GLY A 79 -0.72 -3.56 -13.12
N ASP A 80 -1.49 -2.79 -13.90
CA ASP A 80 -2.95 -2.53 -13.83
C ASP A 80 -3.42 -1.59 -12.71
N LYS A 81 -3.34 -0.29 -12.98
CA LYS A 81 -4.43 0.64 -12.63
C LYS A 81 -4.98 1.27 -13.90
N GLU A 82 -5.69 0.47 -14.69
CA GLU A 82 -6.74 0.99 -15.57
C GLU A 82 -8.03 1.17 -14.72
N PRO A 83 -8.88 2.16 -15.03
CA PRO A 83 -9.92 2.71 -14.14
C PRO A 83 -11.03 1.77 -13.65
#